data_AF-A0A0B0D1C5-F1
#
_entry.id   AF-A0A0B0D1C5-F1
#
_cell.length_a   1.000
_cell.length_b   1.000
_cell.length_c   1.000
_cell.angle_alpha   90.00
_cell.angle_beta   90.00
_cell.angle_gamma   90.00
#
_symmetry.space_group_name_H-M   'P 1'
#
loop_
_entity.id
_entity.type
_entity.pdbx_description
1 polymer ?
#
loop_
_entity_poly.entity_id
_entity_poly.type
_entity_poly.pdbx_seq_one_letter_code
_entity_poly.pdbx_strand_id
1 'polypeptide(L)' 'MISDFDIGGGNVLRDFFLGSIKIHILYHADVEPIYGAYLMEELASHGYDISPGTLYPTLKGLHKNGLLDKYEETV' A
#
# COMPACT_ATOMS: atom_id res chain seq x y z
N MET A 1 -7.12 -0.68 33.47
CA MET A 1 -6.15 0.11 32.68
C MET A 1 -5.32 -0.90 31.90
N ILE A 2 -5.52 -0.93 30.59
CA ILE A 2 -4.86 -1.88 29.67
C ILE A 2 -3.45 -1.30 29.44
N SER A 3 -2.43 -1.75 30.17
CA SER A 3 -1.07 -1.20 30.05
C SER A 3 -0.03 -2.15 29.47
N ASP A 4 -0.35 -3.44 29.26
CA ASP A 4 0.70 -4.45 29.03
C ASP A 4 0.56 -5.21 27.69
N PHE A 5 -0.11 -4.61 26.69
CA PHE A 5 -0.03 -5.13 25.31
C PHE A 5 1.14 -4.47 24.59
N ASP A 6 2.34 -5.00 24.81
CA ASP A 6 3.56 -4.62 24.09
C ASP A 6 3.48 -5.15 22.65
N ILE A 7 2.84 -4.38 21.77
CA ILE A 7 3.03 -4.51 20.31
C ILE A 7 4.39 -3.88 20.04
N GLY A 8 5.39 -4.73 19.76
CA GLY A 8 6.76 -4.30 19.55
C GLY A 8 6.90 -3.05 18.67
N GLY A 9 7.32 -1.94 19.28
CA GLY A 9 8.06 -0.83 18.67
C GLY A 9 7.55 -0.18 17.39
N GLY A 10 6.28 -0.32 17.02
CA GLY A 10 5.66 0.29 15.85
C GLY A 10 4.51 1.22 16.24
N ASN A 11 4.42 2.40 15.62
CA ASN A 11 3.25 3.26 15.80
C ASN A 11 2.03 2.53 15.21
N VAL A 12 1.12 2.01 16.06
CA VAL A 12 -0.08 1.25 15.66
C VAL A 12 -0.88 1.95 14.56
N LEU A 13 -0.95 3.29 14.59
CA LEU A 13 -1.63 4.07 13.54
C LEU A 13 -0.92 3.97 12.20
N ARG A 14 0.42 3.92 12.19
CA ARG A 14 1.22 3.72 10.98
C ARG A 14 1.00 2.33 10.40
N ASP A 15 0.97 1.29 11.22
CA ASP A 15 0.74 -0.08 10.75
C ASP A 15 -0.66 -0.25 10.18
N PHE A 16 -1.66 0.33 10.85
CA PHE A 16 -3.02 0.39 10.35
C PHE A 16 -3.10 1.13 9.00
N PHE A 17 -2.45 2.28 8.88
CA PHE A 17 -2.38 3.07 7.66
C PHE A 17 -1.71 2.31 6.50
N LEU A 18 -0.59 1.65 6.75
CA LEU A 18 0.06 0.81 5.74
C LEU A 18 -0.82 -0.39 5.36
N GLY A 19 -1.59 -0.92 6.31
CA GLY A 19 -2.59 -1.95 6.06
C GLY A 19 -3.71 -1.48 5.12
N SER A 20 -4.28 -0.30 5.38
CA SER A 20 -5.35 0.26 4.55
C SER A 20 -4.88 0.56 3.12
N ILE A 21 -3.65 1.06 2.96
CA ILE A 21 -3.06 1.28 1.63
C ILE A 21 -2.93 -0.03 0.86
N LYS A 22 -2.48 -1.12 1.49
CA LYS A 22 -2.39 -2.42 0.83
C LYS A 22 -3.75 -2.90 0.34
N ILE A 23 -4.79 -2.78 1.16
CA ILE A 23 -6.16 -3.17 0.78
C ILE A 23 -6.65 -2.33 -0.40
N HIS A 24 -6.41 -1.02 -0.36
CA HIS A 24 -6.79 -0.11 -1.44
C HIS A 24 -6.10 -0.45 -2.76
N ILE A 25 -4.79 -0.70 -2.74
CA ILE A 25 -4.03 -1.13 -3.92
C ILE A 25 -4.62 -2.42 -4.52
N LEU A 26 -4.89 -3.42 -3.67
CA LEU A 26 -5.43 -4.71 -4.13
C LEU A 26 -6.83 -4.57 -4.73
N TYR A 27 -7.67 -3.72 -4.14
CA TYR A 27 -8.99 -3.42 -4.69
C TYR A 27 -8.89 -2.82 -6.09
N HIS A 28 -8.07 -1.77 -6.28
CA HIS A 28 -7.91 -1.16 -7.60
C HIS A 28 -7.31 -2.12 -8.63
N ALA A 29 -6.34 -2.94 -8.22
CA ALA A 29 -5.74 -3.94 -9.10
C ALA A 29 -6.70 -5.05 -9.57
N ASP A 30 -7.77 -5.31 -8.81
CA ASP A 30 -8.85 -6.24 -9.20
C ASP A 30 -9.81 -5.61 -10.21
N VAL A 31 -9.95 -4.27 -10.20
CA VAL A 31 -10.81 -3.53 -11.13
C VAL A 31 -10.10 -3.32 -12.47
N GLU A 32 -8.86 -2.84 -12.46
CA GLU A 32 -8.09 -2.53 -13.67
C GLU A 32 -6.57 -2.54 -13.43
N PRO A 33 -5.74 -2.64 -14.49
CA PRO A 33 -4.30 -2.49 -14.35
C PRO A 33 -3.91 -1.13 -13.77
N ILE A 34 -3.08 -1.18 -12.72
CA ILE A 34 -2.62 0.00 -11.98
C ILE A 34 -1.15 0.29 -12.29
N TYR A 35 -0.79 1.58 -12.29
CA TYR A 35 0.59 2.04 -12.34
C TYR A 35 0.92 2.93 -11.14
N GLY A 36 2.19 2.97 -10.75
CA GLY A 36 2.63 3.65 -9.53
C GLY A 36 2.24 5.13 -9.47
N ALA A 37 2.29 5.84 -10.60
CA ALA A 37 1.89 7.25 -10.64
C ALA A 37 0.39 7.46 -10.35
N TYR A 38 -0.48 6.64 -10.95
CA TYR A 38 -1.92 6.65 -10.67
C TYR A 38 -2.21 6.42 -9.19
N LEU A 39 -1.57 5.43 -8.57
CA LEU A 39 -1.78 5.15 -7.15
C LEU A 39 -1.35 6.31 -6.24
N MET A 40 -0.29 7.05 -6.59
CA MET A 40 0.12 8.23 -5.83
C MET A 40 -0.92 9.34 -5.94
N GLU A 41 -1.44 9.59 -7.15
CA GLU A 41 -2.48 10.59 -7.40
C GLU A 41 -3.80 10.24 -6.70
N GLU A 42 -4.22 8.97 -6.80
CA GLU A 42 -5.46 8.48 -6.20
C GLU A 42 -5.40 8.48 -4.66
N LEU A 43 -4.27 8.10 -4.07
CA LEU A 43 -4.11 8.20 -2.62
C LEU A 43 -4.04 9.66 -2.16
N ALA A 44 -3.39 10.54 -2.91
CA ALA A 44 -3.35 11.98 -2.62
C ALA A 44 -4.75 12.62 -2.69
N SER A 45 -5.60 12.20 -3.64
CA SER A 45 -6.99 12.66 -3.76
C SER A 45 -7.84 12.30 -2.52
N HIS A 46 -7.50 11.18 -1.87
CA HIS A 46 -8.08 10.74 -0.59
C HIS A 46 -7.42 11.34 0.65
N GLY A 47 -6.48 12.28 0.49
CA GLY A 47 -5.79 12.97 1.59
C GLY A 47 -4.57 12.21 2.14
N TYR A 48 -4.06 11.21 1.41
CA TYR A 48 -2.91 10.42 1.80
C TYR A 48 -1.70 10.73 0.93
N ASP A 49 -0.71 11.42 1.51
CA ASP A 49 0.56 11.66 0.83
C ASP A 49 1.49 10.45 1.01
N ILE A 50 1.63 9.65 -0.05
CA ILE A 50 2.54 8.51 -0.10
C ILE A 50 3.73 8.81 -1.01
N SER A 51 4.93 8.69 -0.45
CA SER A 51 6.15 8.85 -1.24
C SER A 51 6.43 7.60 -2.10
N PRO A 52 7.15 7.77 -3.23
CA PRO A 52 7.69 6.65 -4.00
C PRO A 52 8.47 5.64 -3.15
N GLY A 53 9.22 6.13 -2.16
CA GLY A 53 9.99 5.31 -1.21
C GLY A 53 9.15 4.43 -0.30
N THR A 54 7.84 4.67 -0.21
CA THR A 54 6.88 3.84 0.54
C THR A 54 6.04 2.98 -0.41
N LEU A 55 5.61 3.56 -1.53
CA LEU A 55 4.73 2.89 -2.48
C LEU A 55 5.42 1.71 -3.17
N TYR A 56 6.59 1.93 -3.77
CA TYR A 56 7.26 0.88 -4.56
C TYR A 56 7.69 -0.32 -3.71
N PRO A 57 8.24 -0.16 -2.48
CA PRO A 57 8.46 -1.29 -1.59
C PRO A 57 7.18 -2.03 -1.21
N THR A 58 6.05 -1.32 -1.03
CA THR A 58 4.76 -1.92 -0.73
C THR A 58 4.28 -2.81 -1.89
N LEU A 59 4.30 -2.29 -3.12
CA LEU A 59 3.96 -3.04 -4.33
C LEU A 59 4.86 -4.27 -4.50
N LYS A 60 6.17 -4.10 -4.32
CA LYS A 60 7.14 -5.21 -4.37
C LYS A 60 6.82 -6.27 -3.31
N GLY A 61 6.41 -5.88 -2.11
CA GLY A 61 5.99 -6.79 -1.05
C GLY A 61 4.74 -7.58 -1.41
N LEU A 62 3.71 -6.90 -1.95
CA LEU A 62 2.47 -7.54 -2.41
C LEU A 62 2.74 -8.55 -3.53
N HIS A 63 3.55 -8.18 -4.52
CA HIS A 63 3.94 -9.10 -5.59
C HIS A 63 4.74 -10.31 -5.07
N LYS A 64 5.72 -10.08 -4.19
CA LYS A 64 6.49 -11.17 -3.57
C LYS A 64 5.60 -12.15 -2.79
N ASN A 65 4.50 -11.66 -2.23
CA ASN A 65 3.54 -12.47 -1.48
C ASN A 65 2.47 -13.12 -2.37
N GLY A 66 2.55 -12.98 -3.70
CA GLY A 66 1.59 -13.55 -4.65
C GLY A 66 0.21 -12.88 -4.62
N LEU A 67 0.13 -11.65 -4.12
CA LEU A 67 -1.11 -10.87 -4.05
C LEU A 67 -1.28 -9.91 -5.24
N LEU A 68 -0.20 -9.67 -5.97
CA LEU A 68 -0.21 -8.88 -7.20
C LEU A 68 0.67 -9.56 -8.24
N ASP A 69 0.26 -9.46 -9.50
CA ASP A 69 1.13 -9.74 -10.64
C ASP A 69 1.58 -8.43 -11.28
N LYS A 70 2.74 -8.50 -11.95
CA LYS A 70 3.27 -7.38 -12.73
C LYS A 70 3.50 -7.85 -14.15
N TYR A 71 3.27 -6.96 -15.09
CA TYR A 71 3.62 -7.15 -16.48
C TYR A 71 4.19 -5.84 -17.03
N GLU A 72 4.92 -5.93 -18.14
CA GLU A 72 5.44 -4.77 -18.85
C GLU A 72 4.57 -4.54 -20.09
N GLU A 73 4.15 -3.29 -20.28
CA GLU A 73 3.35 -2.86 -21.43
C GLU A 73 4.03 -1.67 -22.08
N THR A 74 4.34 -1.80 -23.37
CA THR A 74 4.88 -0.70 -24.18
C THR A 74 3.70 0.04 -24.79
N VAL A 75 3.44 1.25 -24.28
CA VAL A 75 2.42 2.16 -24.81
C VAL A 75 2.96 2.96 -25.99
#